data_AF-A0A7W1RXF6-F1
#
_entry.id   AF-A0A7W1RXF6-F1
#
_cell.length_a   1.000
_cell.length_b   1.000
_cell.length_c   1.000
_cell.angle_alpha   90.00
_cell.angle_beta   90.00
_cell.angle_gamma   90.00
#
_symmetry.space_group_name_H-M   'P 1'
#
loop_
_entity.id
_entity.type
_entity.pdbx_description
1 polymer ?
#
loop_
_entity_poly.entity_id
_entity_poly.type
_entity_poly.pdbx_seq_one_letter_code
_entity_poly.pdbx_strand_id
1 'polypeptide(L)'
;MTKIAMIGAGSVVFSRNLTGDILQYPEFKDATISYMDVDRERLEVAGKLCRKMADAIGATPTILTTMDRREALKGADFVINMVQIGGFDSTLVDFEIPRKYGINFTIADTTGPGGLFRALRTYPMLSGLCRDMEQVCPDATLLNYSNPMSMNMQTVFRTSSVRAVGLCHSVQGTYDQLMGYLGIKPSDGTFTCAGINHMAFYLSLKLGQKDLYPDLFAAMQRKEVYDSNKVRFELMRRLGHFVTESSEHNAEYCSWFIPRGKAWYDRFDVPIDEYLRRCDGIVDEFEKLKVFARSDKPLENVCKSHEYGSTIIRAMVTGEPAVIYGNMPNHGAIDNLPRTAIVEAPTLVDRTGLHFAHVGTLPPQLIGYMQPHITQHELFIRAAMEGRRDHIYQAVMFDPATSAILNLDQIVEMCDELIAGHGDLLPKLDARTLVPTSGKSFGVVDPKVLRASWDKVQNAAAADAVQKWHVIGPFKGPRAKEITLTDPTPIDAEFAKRGDGSVDLAASHLIDGKKVGWRAVTAARKGFVDLAAELAAVEFVNGYGYAEVVSEKGGEVELRIGSDDGIALWLNGVRVHVKEVGRGFQADSDRAVVKLKPGVNRILVKCDNYVAGWGFGVAVPGHAQPAASAARA
;
A
#
# COMPACT_ATOMS: atom_id res chain seq x y z
N MET A 1 -23.40 -23.73 -11.27
CA MET A 1 -22.10 -23.62 -10.57
C MET A 1 -21.49 -22.31 -11.00
N THR A 2 -21.20 -21.42 -10.05
CA THR A 2 -20.67 -20.08 -10.35
C THR A 2 -19.26 -20.18 -10.91
N LYS A 3 -18.99 -19.52 -12.04
CA LYS A 3 -17.63 -19.38 -12.60
C LYS A 3 -17.13 -17.95 -12.39
N ILE A 4 -15.96 -17.83 -11.76
CA ILE A 4 -15.26 -16.55 -11.57
C ILE A 4 -13.94 -16.55 -12.33
N ALA A 5 -13.73 -15.57 -13.21
CA ALA A 5 -12.45 -15.35 -13.89
C ALA A 5 -11.60 -14.34 -13.10
N MET A 6 -10.35 -14.67 -12.80
CA MET A 6 -9.35 -13.80 -12.17
C MET A 6 -8.37 -13.32 -13.26
N ILE A 7 -8.44 -12.06 -13.66
CA ILE A 7 -7.53 -11.46 -14.65
C ILE A 7 -6.42 -10.69 -13.92
N GLY A 8 -5.16 -11.04 -14.21
CA GLY A 8 -4.01 -10.56 -13.43
C GLY A 8 -3.78 -11.40 -12.16
N ALA A 9 -4.05 -12.70 -12.25
CA ALA A 9 -4.02 -13.60 -11.10
C ALA A 9 -2.60 -13.89 -10.56
N GLY A 10 -1.56 -13.41 -11.25
CA GLY A 10 -0.19 -13.39 -10.77
C GLY A 10 0.06 -12.40 -9.62
N SER A 11 -0.95 -11.59 -9.24
CA SER A 11 -0.99 -10.90 -7.95
C SER A 11 -1.27 -11.90 -6.81
N VAL A 12 -0.29 -12.76 -6.54
CA VAL A 12 -0.48 -14.02 -5.80
C VAL A 12 -1.08 -13.88 -4.40
N VAL A 13 -0.77 -12.79 -3.69
CA VAL A 13 -1.34 -12.50 -2.35
C VAL A 13 -2.82 -12.18 -2.49
N PHE A 14 -3.13 -11.26 -3.41
CA PHE A 14 -4.47 -10.73 -3.57
C PHE A 14 -5.43 -11.77 -4.16
N SER A 15 -5.00 -12.50 -5.19
CA SER A 15 -5.79 -13.60 -5.78
C SER A 15 -6.10 -14.71 -4.76
N ARG A 16 -5.12 -15.04 -3.91
CA ARG A 16 -5.28 -16.01 -2.81
C ARG A 16 -6.31 -15.52 -1.80
N ASN A 17 -6.22 -14.28 -1.35
CA ASN A 17 -7.12 -13.71 -0.35
C ASN A 17 -8.57 -13.67 -0.86
N LEU A 18 -8.80 -13.14 -2.07
CA LEU A 18 -10.14 -13.10 -2.66
C LEU A 18 -10.73 -14.50 -2.87
N THR A 19 -9.90 -15.46 -3.27
CA THR A 19 -10.33 -16.86 -3.36
C THR A 19 -10.73 -17.40 -1.99
N GLY A 20 -9.92 -17.16 -0.96
CA GLY A 20 -10.24 -17.54 0.40
C GLY A 20 -11.57 -16.95 0.89
N ASP A 21 -11.83 -15.69 0.58
CA ASP A 21 -13.09 -15.02 0.94
C ASP A 21 -14.30 -15.63 0.23
N ILE A 22 -14.17 -15.92 -1.06
CA ILE A 22 -15.25 -16.53 -1.85
C ILE A 22 -15.53 -17.96 -1.36
N LEU A 23 -14.50 -18.80 -1.21
CA LEU A 23 -14.67 -20.22 -0.88
C LEU A 23 -15.12 -20.49 0.57
N GLN A 24 -14.99 -19.49 1.46
CA GLN A 24 -15.54 -19.56 2.81
C GLN A 24 -17.07 -19.48 2.85
N TYR A 25 -17.72 -19.03 1.77
CA TYR A 25 -19.17 -19.10 1.67
C TYR A 25 -19.62 -20.51 1.26
N PRO A 26 -20.57 -21.15 1.98
CA PRO A 26 -21.07 -22.48 1.66
C PRO A 26 -21.55 -22.63 0.21
N GLU A 27 -22.12 -21.56 -0.35
CA GLU A 27 -22.69 -21.50 -1.70
C GLU A 27 -21.63 -21.59 -2.82
N PHE A 28 -20.35 -21.40 -2.49
CA PHE A 28 -19.26 -21.32 -3.48
C PHE A 28 -18.16 -22.37 -3.27
N LYS A 29 -18.36 -23.34 -2.37
CA LYS A 29 -17.36 -24.39 -2.10
C LYS A 29 -16.98 -25.22 -3.33
N ASP A 30 -17.87 -25.33 -4.31
CA ASP A 30 -17.68 -26.07 -5.56
C ASP A 30 -17.52 -25.14 -6.79
N ALA A 31 -17.30 -23.83 -6.59
CA ALA A 31 -17.20 -22.87 -7.68
C ALA A 31 -16.06 -23.19 -8.66
N THR A 32 -16.19 -22.72 -9.90
CA THR A 32 -15.08 -22.74 -10.87
C THR A 32 -14.32 -21.42 -10.80
N ILE A 33 -13.01 -21.46 -10.56
CA ILE A 33 -12.16 -20.27 -10.55
C ILE A 33 -11.12 -20.39 -11.66
N SER A 34 -11.18 -19.47 -12.62
CA SER A 34 -10.25 -19.44 -13.75
C SER A 34 -9.21 -18.35 -13.58
N TYR A 35 -7.98 -18.75 -13.29
CA TYR A 35 -6.83 -17.88 -13.14
C TYR A 35 -6.21 -17.57 -14.50
N MET A 36 -6.00 -16.28 -14.77
CA MET A 36 -5.30 -15.81 -15.96
C MET A 36 -4.24 -14.77 -15.63
N ASP A 37 -3.05 -15.01 -16.16
CA ASP A 37 -1.94 -14.06 -16.14
C ASP A 37 -1.03 -14.27 -17.37
N VAL A 38 -0.27 -13.25 -17.72
CA VAL A 38 0.72 -13.30 -18.80
C VAL A 38 2.07 -13.82 -18.32
N ASP A 39 2.32 -13.82 -17.00
CA ASP A 39 3.49 -14.42 -16.37
C ASP A 39 3.18 -15.86 -15.94
N ARG A 40 3.83 -16.82 -16.62
CA ARG A 40 3.63 -18.25 -16.37
C ARG A 40 4.05 -18.67 -14.96
N GLU A 41 5.17 -18.16 -14.45
CA GLU A 41 5.66 -18.57 -13.14
C GLU A 41 4.73 -18.06 -12.03
N ARG A 42 4.33 -16.79 -12.13
CA ARG A 42 3.35 -16.22 -11.19
C ARG A 42 2.02 -16.97 -11.24
N LEU A 43 1.54 -17.31 -12.43
CA LEU A 43 0.30 -18.07 -12.62
C LEU A 43 0.36 -19.46 -11.97
N GLU A 44 1.48 -20.18 -12.13
CA GLU A 44 1.68 -21.48 -11.51
C GLU A 44 1.71 -21.41 -9.97
N VAL A 45 2.39 -20.40 -9.42
CA VAL A 45 2.42 -20.14 -7.97
C VAL A 45 1.02 -19.82 -7.45
N ALA A 46 0.30 -18.92 -8.12
CA ALA A 46 -1.06 -18.54 -7.76
C ALA A 46 -2.01 -19.75 -7.72
N GLY A 47 -1.98 -20.59 -8.76
CA GLY A 47 -2.81 -21.79 -8.83
C GLY A 47 -2.50 -22.81 -7.72
N LYS A 48 -1.21 -22.97 -7.35
CA LYS A 48 -0.82 -23.85 -6.23
C LYS A 48 -1.28 -23.32 -4.88
N LEU A 49 -1.11 -22.02 -4.62
CA LEU A 49 -1.57 -21.39 -3.38
C LEU A 49 -3.09 -21.44 -3.27
N CYS A 50 -3.81 -21.25 -4.37
CA CYS A 50 -5.26 -21.37 -4.45
C CYS A 50 -5.74 -22.78 -4.05
N ARG A 51 -5.07 -23.84 -4.54
CA ARG A 51 -5.38 -25.23 -4.14
C ARG A 51 -5.15 -25.46 -2.65
N LYS A 52 -4.00 -25.02 -2.12
CA LYS A 52 -3.72 -25.09 -0.66
C LYS A 52 -4.76 -24.34 0.18
N MET A 53 -5.21 -23.17 -0.29
CA MET A 53 -6.27 -22.38 0.35
C MET A 53 -7.59 -23.14 0.37
N ALA A 54 -7.99 -23.75 -0.75
CA ALA A 54 -9.20 -24.56 -0.84
C ALA A 54 -9.17 -25.77 0.11
N ASP A 55 -8.03 -26.48 0.16
CA ASP A 55 -7.81 -27.61 1.06
C ASP A 55 -7.96 -27.18 2.53
N ALA A 56 -7.35 -26.05 2.92
CA ALA A 56 -7.40 -25.52 4.27
C ALA A 56 -8.82 -25.13 4.74
N ILE A 57 -9.68 -24.68 3.82
CA ILE A 57 -11.07 -24.29 4.11
C ILE A 57 -12.03 -25.51 4.03
N GLY A 58 -11.58 -26.63 3.45
CA GLY A 58 -12.46 -27.76 3.13
C GLY A 58 -13.47 -27.40 2.04
N ALA A 59 -12.99 -26.78 0.97
CA ALA A 59 -13.72 -26.51 -0.26
C ALA A 59 -13.20 -27.41 -1.41
N THR A 60 -14.03 -27.64 -2.43
CA THR A 60 -13.70 -28.48 -3.59
C THR A 60 -13.94 -27.74 -4.92
N PRO A 61 -13.31 -26.57 -5.13
CA PRO A 61 -13.51 -25.79 -6.34
C PRO A 61 -12.82 -26.42 -7.55
N THR A 62 -13.30 -26.10 -8.74
CA THR A 62 -12.55 -26.37 -9.99
C THR A 62 -11.61 -25.19 -10.27
N ILE A 63 -10.30 -25.40 -10.12
CA ILE A 63 -9.29 -24.34 -10.36
C ILE A 63 -8.64 -24.55 -11.73
N LEU A 64 -8.86 -23.60 -12.64
CA LEU A 64 -8.29 -23.58 -13.98
C LEU A 64 -7.20 -22.51 -14.07
N THR A 65 -6.13 -22.76 -14.82
CA THR A 65 -5.06 -21.78 -15.10
C THR A 65 -4.84 -21.71 -16.60
N THR A 66 -4.87 -20.51 -17.17
CA THR A 66 -4.57 -20.29 -18.59
C THR A 66 -3.85 -18.96 -18.79
N MET A 67 -3.06 -18.86 -19.85
CA MET A 67 -2.48 -17.57 -20.29
C MET A 67 -3.36 -16.89 -21.34
N ASP A 68 -4.44 -17.55 -21.79
CA ASP A 68 -5.40 -16.99 -22.75
C ASP A 68 -6.57 -16.33 -22.00
N ARG A 69 -6.73 -15.02 -22.24
CA ARG A 69 -7.78 -14.22 -21.60
C ARG A 69 -9.18 -14.71 -21.98
N ARG A 70 -9.43 -15.05 -23.25
CA ARG A 70 -10.76 -15.44 -23.74
C ARG A 70 -11.16 -16.81 -23.20
N GLU A 71 -10.22 -17.74 -23.07
CA GLU A 71 -10.46 -19.03 -22.41
C GLU A 71 -10.88 -18.84 -20.94
N ALA A 72 -10.20 -17.94 -20.22
CA ALA A 72 -10.55 -17.66 -18.83
C ALA A 72 -11.95 -17.08 -18.69
N LEU A 73 -12.29 -16.12 -19.55
CA LEU A 73 -13.57 -15.40 -19.54
C LEU A 73 -14.76 -16.24 -19.99
N LYS A 74 -14.57 -17.21 -20.89
CA LYS A 74 -15.67 -17.96 -21.53
C LYS A 74 -16.66 -18.52 -20.51
N GLY A 75 -17.90 -18.02 -20.53
CA GLY A 75 -18.97 -18.45 -19.62
C GLY A 75 -18.75 -18.11 -18.15
N ALA A 76 -17.93 -17.11 -17.82
CA ALA A 76 -17.82 -16.58 -16.46
C ALA A 76 -19.10 -15.81 -16.06
N ASP A 77 -19.48 -15.89 -14.78
CA ASP A 77 -20.55 -15.08 -14.18
C ASP A 77 -19.98 -13.78 -13.57
N PHE A 78 -18.72 -13.84 -13.12
CA PHE A 78 -18.00 -12.72 -12.53
C PHE A 78 -16.57 -12.68 -13.08
N VAL A 79 -16.06 -11.47 -13.28
CA VAL A 79 -14.69 -11.22 -13.72
C VAL A 79 -14.04 -10.29 -12.73
N ILE A 80 -12.96 -10.70 -12.09
CA ILE A 80 -12.18 -9.87 -11.18
C ILE A 80 -10.90 -9.41 -11.90
N ASN A 81 -10.74 -8.11 -12.06
CA ASN A 81 -9.57 -7.51 -12.71
C ASN A 81 -8.59 -6.92 -11.68
N MET A 82 -7.35 -7.39 -11.70
CA MET A 82 -6.31 -7.07 -10.70
C MET A 82 -4.94 -6.81 -11.35
N VAL A 83 -4.93 -6.41 -12.63
CA VAL A 83 -3.69 -6.16 -13.38
C VAL A 83 -2.92 -4.93 -12.88
N GLN A 84 -1.62 -4.91 -13.19
CA GLN A 84 -0.78 -3.71 -13.18
C GLN A 84 0.04 -3.68 -14.48
N ILE A 85 -0.39 -2.86 -15.44
CA ILE A 85 0.26 -2.80 -16.76
C ILE A 85 1.65 -2.14 -16.64
N GLY A 86 2.66 -2.87 -17.08
CA GLY A 86 4.07 -2.46 -17.03
C GLY A 86 4.79 -2.77 -15.71
N GLY A 87 4.06 -3.22 -14.67
CA GLY A 87 4.64 -3.61 -13.38
C GLY A 87 5.55 -2.53 -12.76
N PHE A 88 6.57 -2.97 -12.03
CA PHE A 88 7.51 -2.07 -11.35
C PHE A 88 8.38 -1.26 -12.33
N ASP A 89 8.65 -1.80 -13.51
CA ASP A 89 9.48 -1.14 -14.53
C ASP A 89 8.82 0.15 -15.04
N SER A 90 7.53 0.12 -15.36
CA SER A 90 6.79 1.34 -15.69
C SER A 90 6.58 2.26 -14.49
N THR A 91 6.42 1.72 -13.27
CA THR A 91 6.36 2.56 -12.06
C THR A 91 7.65 3.38 -11.89
N LEU A 92 8.82 2.81 -12.18
CA LEU A 92 10.07 3.58 -12.16
C LEU A 92 10.03 4.74 -13.17
N VAL A 93 9.51 4.53 -14.37
CA VAL A 93 9.34 5.61 -15.36
C VAL A 93 8.39 6.70 -14.82
N ASP A 94 7.28 6.30 -14.20
CA ASP A 94 6.29 7.21 -13.60
C ASP A 94 6.86 8.07 -12.46
N PHE A 95 7.91 7.61 -11.78
CA PHE A 95 8.60 8.36 -10.73
C PHE A 95 9.80 9.16 -11.25
N GLU A 96 10.66 8.52 -12.03
CA GLU A 96 11.97 9.09 -12.41
C GLU A 96 11.84 10.23 -13.42
N ILE A 97 10.90 10.17 -14.38
CA ILE A 97 10.72 11.28 -15.31
C ILE A 97 10.21 12.52 -14.56
N PRO A 98 9.09 12.50 -13.82
CA PRO A 98 8.62 13.69 -13.10
C PRO A 98 9.63 14.22 -12.07
N ARG A 99 10.45 13.33 -11.47
CA ARG A 99 11.51 13.75 -10.55
C ARG A 99 12.56 14.65 -11.19
N LYS A 100 12.89 14.47 -12.48
CA LYS A 100 13.78 15.38 -13.23
C LYS A 100 13.26 16.82 -13.28
N TYR A 101 11.93 16.98 -13.22
CA TYR A 101 11.26 18.28 -13.22
C TYR A 101 11.02 18.82 -11.80
N GLY A 102 11.31 18.03 -10.75
CA GLY A 102 11.12 18.42 -9.35
C GLY A 102 9.82 17.91 -8.72
N ILE A 103 9.05 17.08 -9.43
CA ILE A 103 7.86 16.43 -8.88
C ILE A 103 8.28 15.16 -8.13
N ASN A 104 7.92 15.08 -6.84
CA ASN A 104 8.13 13.91 -6.02
C ASN A 104 6.78 13.30 -5.64
N PHE A 105 6.79 12.00 -5.33
CA PHE A 105 5.58 11.23 -5.01
C PHE A 105 5.79 10.40 -3.76
N THR A 106 4.71 10.08 -3.07
CA THR A 106 4.65 8.95 -2.13
C THR A 106 4.28 7.68 -2.90
N ILE A 107 3.22 7.75 -3.71
CA ILE A 107 2.59 6.59 -4.34
C ILE A 107 2.54 6.66 -5.88
N ALA A 108 2.11 7.78 -6.46
CA ALA A 108 1.97 8.00 -7.91
C ALA A 108 1.13 6.94 -8.68
N ASP A 109 0.32 6.13 -7.99
CA ASP A 109 -0.43 5.03 -8.60
C ASP A 109 -1.84 5.42 -9.04
N THR A 110 -2.32 6.59 -8.62
CA THR A 110 -3.74 6.98 -8.70
C THR A 110 -3.95 8.41 -9.19
N THR A 111 -3.10 9.35 -8.78
CA THR A 111 -3.18 10.78 -9.15
C THR A 111 -1.85 11.32 -9.68
N GLY A 112 -1.84 12.59 -10.07
CA GLY A 112 -0.69 13.25 -10.67
C GLY A 112 -0.31 12.66 -12.04
N PRO A 113 0.83 13.06 -12.61
CA PRO A 113 1.27 12.54 -13.91
C PRO A 113 1.58 11.04 -13.84
N GLY A 114 2.09 10.51 -12.72
CA GLY A 114 2.28 9.06 -12.56
C GLY A 114 0.97 8.27 -12.67
N GLY A 115 -0.06 8.68 -11.93
CA GLY A 115 -1.37 8.04 -11.98
C GLY A 115 -2.03 8.18 -13.35
N LEU A 116 -1.95 9.37 -13.96
CA LEU A 116 -2.48 9.62 -15.30
C LEU A 116 -1.86 8.71 -16.36
N PHE A 117 -0.53 8.59 -16.38
CA PHE A 117 0.16 7.72 -17.35
C PHE A 117 -0.08 6.25 -17.07
N ARG A 118 -0.23 5.83 -15.81
CA ARG A 118 -0.69 4.48 -15.47
C ARG A 118 -2.08 4.18 -16.02
N ALA A 119 -3.03 5.11 -15.91
CA ALA A 119 -4.35 4.95 -16.53
C ALA A 119 -4.27 4.85 -18.05
N LEU A 120 -3.45 5.69 -18.70
CA LEU A 120 -3.22 5.64 -20.15
C LEU A 120 -2.66 4.29 -20.58
N ARG A 121 -1.68 3.72 -19.86
CA ARG A 121 -1.18 2.36 -20.14
C ARG A 121 -2.24 1.27 -19.93
N THR A 122 -3.16 1.48 -18.99
CA THR A 122 -4.18 0.49 -18.65
C THR A 122 -5.35 0.50 -19.65
N TYR A 123 -5.64 1.64 -20.28
CA TYR A 123 -6.77 1.82 -21.20
C TYR A 123 -6.85 0.79 -22.34
N PRO A 124 -5.77 0.48 -23.09
CA PRO A 124 -5.84 -0.50 -24.19
C PRO A 124 -6.21 -1.90 -23.68
N MET A 125 -5.64 -2.32 -22.55
CA MET A 125 -5.94 -3.62 -21.96
C MET A 125 -7.39 -3.67 -21.46
N LEU A 126 -7.82 -2.68 -20.68
CA LEU A 126 -9.13 -2.69 -20.04
C LEU A 126 -10.28 -2.56 -21.06
N SER A 127 -10.12 -1.73 -22.09
CA SER A 127 -11.09 -1.68 -23.21
C SER A 127 -11.12 -3.00 -23.99
N GLY A 128 -9.97 -3.67 -24.15
CA GLY A 128 -9.89 -5.01 -24.74
C GLY A 128 -10.56 -6.10 -23.90
N LEU A 129 -10.39 -6.05 -22.58
CA LEU A 129 -11.06 -6.93 -21.64
C LEU A 129 -12.59 -6.78 -21.76
N CYS A 130 -13.11 -5.56 -21.77
CA CYS A 130 -14.54 -5.31 -21.91
C CYS A 130 -15.09 -5.86 -23.24
N ARG A 131 -14.39 -5.63 -24.37
CA ARG A 131 -14.78 -6.19 -25.67
C ARG A 131 -14.80 -7.73 -25.68
N ASP A 132 -13.84 -8.36 -25.02
CA ASP A 132 -13.85 -9.83 -24.90
C ASP A 132 -15.01 -10.31 -24.04
N MET A 133 -15.28 -9.64 -22.90
CA MET A 133 -16.41 -9.95 -22.03
C MET A 133 -17.75 -9.88 -22.78
N GLU A 134 -17.99 -8.81 -23.54
CA GLU A 134 -19.20 -8.65 -24.37
C GLU A 134 -19.40 -9.80 -25.37
N GLN A 135 -18.32 -10.47 -25.79
CA GLN A 135 -18.39 -11.57 -26.75
C GLN A 135 -18.51 -12.95 -26.11
N VAL A 136 -17.85 -13.19 -24.98
CA VAL A 136 -17.70 -14.56 -24.42
C VAL A 136 -18.35 -14.76 -23.05
N CYS A 137 -18.75 -13.69 -22.38
CA CYS A 137 -19.49 -13.70 -21.11
C CYS A 137 -20.28 -12.39 -20.90
N PRO A 138 -21.24 -12.05 -21.79
CA PRO A 138 -21.89 -10.73 -21.80
C PRO A 138 -22.70 -10.41 -20.53
N ASP A 139 -23.17 -11.43 -19.81
CA ASP A 139 -23.95 -11.28 -18.57
C ASP A 139 -23.08 -11.13 -17.32
N ALA A 140 -21.75 -11.29 -17.46
CA ALA A 140 -20.83 -11.27 -16.34
C ALA A 140 -20.70 -9.88 -15.71
N THR A 141 -20.45 -9.85 -14.40
CA THR A 141 -20.16 -8.60 -13.70
C THR A 141 -18.65 -8.43 -13.50
N LEU A 142 -18.10 -7.30 -13.97
CA LEU A 142 -16.71 -6.92 -13.80
C LEU A 142 -16.49 -6.26 -12.42
N LEU A 143 -15.64 -6.86 -11.60
CA LEU A 143 -15.16 -6.31 -10.33
C LEU A 143 -13.73 -5.82 -10.53
N ASN A 144 -13.54 -4.51 -10.68
CA ASN A 144 -12.24 -3.91 -10.95
C ASN A 144 -11.55 -3.50 -9.65
N TYR A 145 -10.35 -4.06 -9.41
CA TYR A 145 -9.44 -3.68 -8.33
C TYR A 145 -8.19 -2.93 -8.84
N SER A 146 -7.98 -2.88 -10.16
CA SER A 146 -6.84 -2.17 -10.73
C SER A 146 -6.99 -0.67 -10.60
N ASN A 147 -5.98 -0.02 -10.01
CA ASN A 147 -5.81 1.43 -10.00
C ASN A 147 -5.20 1.98 -11.30
N PRO A 148 -5.47 3.25 -11.65
CA PRO A 148 -6.29 4.24 -10.91
C PRO A 148 -7.79 4.01 -11.04
N MET A 149 -8.52 3.85 -9.93
CA MET A 149 -9.90 3.38 -9.95
C MET A 149 -10.84 4.26 -10.79
N SER A 150 -10.90 5.57 -10.52
CA SER A 150 -11.84 6.45 -11.22
C SER A 150 -11.56 6.53 -12.72
N MET A 151 -10.29 6.60 -13.14
CA MET A 151 -9.92 6.61 -14.56
C MET A 151 -10.14 5.26 -15.24
N ASN A 152 -9.85 4.15 -14.56
CA ASN A 152 -10.11 2.82 -15.10
C ASN A 152 -11.61 2.56 -15.26
N MET A 153 -12.43 2.98 -14.29
CA MET A 153 -13.88 2.89 -14.43
C MET A 153 -14.43 3.85 -15.50
N GLN A 154 -13.83 5.03 -15.72
CA GLN A 154 -14.14 5.84 -16.92
C GLN A 154 -13.91 5.04 -18.20
N THR A 155 -12.77 4.32 -18.30
CA THR A 155 -12.50 3.46 -19.46
C THR A 155 -13.60 2.43 -19.66
N VAL A 156 -14.00 1.71 -18.62
CA VAL A 156 -15.06 0.70 -18.69
C VAL A 156 -16.37 1.31 -19.21
N PHE A 157 -16.91 2.31 -18.51
CA PHE A 157 -18.23 2.85 -18.81
C PHE A 157 -18.30 3.74 -20.05
N ARG A 158 -17.17 4.24 -20.55
CA ARG A 158 -17.11 5.05 -21.77
C ARG A 158 -16.82 4.24 -23.03
N THR A 159 -16.40 2.99 -22.89
CA THR A 159 -16.04 2.13 -24.03
C THR A 159 -16.86 0.84 -24.13
N SER A 160 -17.73 0.57 -23.15
CA SER A 160 -18.47 -0.69 -23.07
C SER A 160 -19.78 -0.55 -22.29
N SER A 161 -20.68 -1.52 -22.49
CA SER A 161 -21.91 -1.68 -21.71
C SER A 161 -21.84 -2.77 -20.63
N VAL A 162 -20.65 -3.35 -20.37
CA VAL A 162 -20.50 -4.38 -19.33
C VAL A 162 -20.96 -3.86 -17.97
N ARG A 163 -21.66 -4.72 -17.20
CA ARG A 163 -21.96 -4.40 -15.81
C ARG A 163 -20.66 -4.43 -15.02
N ALA A 164 -20.34 -3.34 -14.33
CA ALA A 164 -19.07 -3.22 -13.63
C ALA A 164 -19.18 -2.42 -12.33
N VAL A 165 -18.24 -2.65 -11.43
CA VAL A 165 -18.01 -1.82 -10.23
C VAL A 165 -16.53 -1.79 -9.91
N GLY A 166 -16.03 -0.61 -9.57
CA GLY A 166 -14.68 -0.44 -9.05
C GLY A 166 -14.64 -0.55 -7.54
N LEU A 167 -13.64 -1.25 -7.01
CA LEU A 167 -13.55 -1.63 -5.60
C LEU A 167 -12.23 -1.17 -4.98
N CYS A 168 -12.34 -0.49 -3.84
CA CYS A 168 -11.22 -0.06 -3.00
C CYS A 168 -11.58 -0.35 -1.54
N HIS A 169 -10.58 -0.67 -0.71
CA HIS A 169 -10.78 -0.99 0.70
C HIS A 169 -10.82 0.23 1.63
N SER A 170 -10.64 1.43 1.07
CA SER A 170 -10.43 2.66 1.83
C SER A 170 -11.55 2.97 2.82
N VAL A 171 -12.80 2.79 2.39
CA VAL A 171 -13.98 3.22 3.16
C VAL A 171 -14.19 2.32 4.37
N GLN A 172 -14.10 1.00 4.23
CA GLN A 172 -14.23 0.10 5.38
C GLN A 172 -13.03 0.20 6.32
N GLY A 173 -11.81 0.22 5.77
CA GLY A 173 -10.60 0.28 6.58
C GLY A 173 -10.48 1.59 7.37
N THR A 174 -10.84 2.71 6.74
CA THR A 174 -10.89 4.01 7.42
C THR A 174 -11.98 4.05 8.48
N TYR A 175 -13.15 3.47 8.22
CA TYR A 175 -14.23 3.46 9.22
C TYR A 175 -13.81 2.69 10.47
N ASP A 176 -13.20 1.51 10.30
CA ASP A 176 -12.67 0.72 11.41
C ASP A 176 -11.63 1.50 12.23
N GLN A 177 -10.74 2.23 11.54
CA GLN A 177 -9.76 3.11 12.17
C GLN A 177 -10.40 4.26 12.96
N LEU A 178 -11.41 4.94 12.39
CA LEU A 178 -12.14 6.02 13.06
C LEU A 178 -12.86 5.52 14.33
N MET A 179 -13.50 4.36 14.25
CA MET A 179 -14.15 3.73 15.40
C MET A 179 -13.12 3.30 16.46
N GLY A 180 -11.96 2.80 16.04
CA GLY A 180 -10.83 2.47 16.90
C GLY A 180 -10.35 3.68 17.72
N TYR A 181 -10.20 4.86 17.11
CA TYR A 181 -9.85 6.09 17.85
C TYR A 181 -10.88 6.46 18.92
N LEU A 182 -12.14 6.10 18.73
CA LEU A 182 -13.23 6.39 19.66
C LEU A 182 -13.45 5.26 20.68
N GLY A 183 -12.75 4.12 20.55
CA GLY A 183 -12.99 2.94 21.37
C GLY A 183 -14.36 2.30 21.14
N ILE A 184 -14.94 2.50 19.95
CA ILE A 184 -16.27 2.01 19.56
C ILE A 184 -16.09 0.80 18.65
N LYS A 185 -16.96 -0.21 18.78
CA LYS A 185 -16.98 -1.33 17.82
C LYS A 185 -17.62 -0.85 16.51
N PRO A 186 -17.02 -1.11 15.34
CA PRO A 186 -17.59 -0.69 14.05
C PRO A 186 -19.04 -1.11 13.82
N SER A 187 -19.44 -2.28 14.34
CA SER A 187 -20.80 -2.82 14.28
C SER A 187 -21.87 -1.97 14.97
N ASP A 188 -21.47 -1.11 15.91
CA ASP A 188 -22.41 -0.35 16.74
C ASP A 188 -22.69 1.04 16.15
N GLY A 189 -21.82 1.50 15.25
CA GLY A 189 -21.92 2.79 14.59
C GLY A 189 -22.56 2.72 13.20
N THR A 190 -22.90 3.89 12.67
CA THR A 190 -23.37 4.07 11.30
C THR A 190 -22.67 5.26 10.66
N PHE A 191 -22.50 5.22 9.34
CA PHE A 191 -21.88 6.31 8.61
C PHE A 191 -22.42 6.44 7.19
N THR A 192 -22.23 7.61 6.61
CA THR A 192 -22.40 7.86 5.17
C THR A 192 -21.08 8.43 4.67
N CYS A 193 -20.48 7.79 3.67
CA CYS A 193 -19.26 8.26 3.02
C CYS A 193 -19.52 8.50 1.53
N ALA A 194 -19.05 9.60 0.96
CA ALA A 194 -19.22 9.82 -0.47
C ALA A 194 -18.20 10.79 -1.05
N GLY A 195 -17.90 10.60 -2.34
CA GLY A 195 -17.01 11.46 -3.12
C GLY A 195 -16.54 10.72 -4.36
N ILE A 196 -15.24 10.70 -4.60
CA ILE A 196 -14.59 9.87 -5.62
C ILE A 196 -13.53 9.00 -4.95
N ASN A 197 -13.06 7.96 -5.63
CA ASN A 197 -12.06 7.04 -5.07
C ASN A 197 -10.87 7.81 -4.45
N HIS A 198 -10.45 7.38 -3.26
CA HIS A 198 -9.39 8.00 -2.44
C HIS A 198 -9.65 9.45 -1.98
N MET A 199 -10.84 10.00 -2.26
CA MET A 199 -11.28 11.32 -1.80
C MET A 199 -12.77 11.34 -1.46
N ALA A 200 -13.26 10.24 -0.88
CA ALA A 200 -14.60 10.18 -0.30
C ALA A 200 -14.55 10.71 1.13
N PHE A 201 -15.56 11.44 1.57
CA PHE A 201 -15.60 12.03 2.91
C PHE A 201 -16.71 11.42 3.74
N TYR A 202 -16.44 11.19 5.03
CA TYR A 202 -17.45 10.74 5.99
C TYR A 202 -18.41 11.89 6.28
N LEU A 203 -19.51 11.99 5.56
CA LEU A 203 -20.49 13.07 5.71
C LEU A 203 -21.29 12.97 7.02
N SER A 204 -21.44 11.75 7.55
CA SER A 204 -22.04 11.51 8.85
C SER A 204 -21.34 10.35 9.54
N LEU A 205 -21.14 10.46 10.85
CA LEU A 205 -20.59 9.41 11.70
C LEU A 205 -21.40 9.37 13.00
N LYS A 206 -22.11 8.28 13.28
CA LYS A 206 -23.11 8.24 14.36
C LYS A 206 -23.06 6.97 15.21
N LEU A 207 -23.35 7.12 16.50
CA LEU A 207 -23.70 6.02 17.41
C LEU A 207 -25.18 6.18 17.81
N GLY A 208 -26.06 5.39 17.19
CA GLY A 208 -27.49 5.64 17.24
C GLY A 208 -27.84 7.02 16.65
N GLN A 209 -28.30 7.95 17.49
CA GLN A 209 -28.60 9.34 17.10
C GLN A 209 -27.47 10.33 17.44
N LYS A 210 -26.44 9.91 18.20
CA LYS A 210 -25.34 10.78 18.60
C LYS A 210 -24.41 11.00 17.40
N ASP A 211 -24.11 12.26 17.07
CA ASP A 211 -23.02 12.62 16.15
C ASP A 211 -21.66 12.43 16.84
N LEU A 212 -20.77 11.70 16.17
CA LEU A 212 -19.45 11.33 16.67
C LEU A 212 -18.34 12.29 16.21
N TYR A 213 -18.62 13.25 15.33
CA TYR A 213 -17.60 14.23 14.91
C TYR A 213 -17.00 15.02 16.07
N PRO A 214 -17.78 15.55 17.04
CA PRO A 214 -17.22 16.22 18.21
C PRO A 214 -16.23 15.33 18.98
N ASP A 215 -16.54 14.05 19.14
CA ASP A 215 -15.65 13.09 19.81
C ASP A 215 -14.38 12.83 18.98
N LEU A 216 -14.50 12.77 17.64
CA LEU A 216 -13.36 12.58 16.74
C LEU A 216 -12.42 13.80 16.75
N PHE A 217 -12.95 15.02 16.76
CA PHE A 217 -12.16 16.25 16.92
C PHE A 217 -11.45 16.31 18.29
N ALA A 218 -12.06 15.78 19.34
CA ALA A 218 -11.43 15.63 20.65
C ALA A 218 -10.34 14.55 20.64
N ALA A 219 -10.60 13.40 19.99
CA ALA A 219 -9.63 12.32 19.84
C ALA A 219 -8.36 12.77 19.09
N MET A 220 -8.52 13.61 18.07
CA MET A 220 -7.41 14.23 17.33
C MET A 220 -6.48 15.08 18.22
N GLN A 221 -6.90 15.53 19.41
CA GLN A 221 -6.01 16.27 20.32
C GLN A 221 -4.98 15.37 21.00
N ARG A 222 -5.19 14.05 20.99
CA ARG A 222 -4.23 13.08 21.50
C ARG A 222 -3.12 12.84 20.47
N LYS A 223 -1.87 12.91 20.92
CA LYS A 223 -0.69 12.88 20.05
C LYS A 223 -0.60 11.58 19.25
N GLU A 224 -0.84 10.45 19.91
CA GLU A 224 -0.82 9.11 19.33
C GLU A 224 -1.87 8.93 18.22
N VAL A 225 -3.04 9.56 18.36
CA VAL A 225 -4.09 9.53 17.34
C VAL A 225 -3.68 10.41 16.16
N TYR A 226 -3.33 11.68 16.42
CA TYR A 226 -2.98 12.62 15.36
C TYR A 226 -1.77 12.14 14.55
N ASP A 227 -0.73 11.65 15.22
CA ASP A 227 0.51 11.21 14.57
C ASP A 227 0.31 9.98 13.68
N SER A 228 -0.74 9.18 13.90
CA SER A 228 -1.04 8.02 13.04
C SER A 228 -1.56 8.41 11.65
N ASN A 229 -2.11 9.62 11.47
CA ASN A 229 -2.70 10.08 10.20
C ASN A 229 -2.64 11.61 10.02
N LYS A 230 -1.46 12.22 10.19
CA LYS A 230 -1.31 13.67 10.29
C LYS A 230 -1.94 14.45 9.14
N VAL A 231 -1.72 14.00 7.89
CA VAL A 231 -2.24 14.67 6.69
C VAL A 231 -3.77 14.68 6.69
N ARG A 232 -4.41 13.54 6.94
CA ARG A 232 -5.88 13.42 6.94
C ARG A 232 -6.52 14.16 8.09
N PHE A 233 -5.87 14.17 9.26
CA PHE A 233 -6.33 14.97 10.39
C PHE A 233 -6.19 16.47 10.14
N GLU A 234 -5.16 16.94 9.43
CA GLU A 234 -5.11 18.34 8.98
C GLU A 234 -6.22 18.67 7.99
N LEU A 235 -6.49 17.76 7.03
CA LEU A 235 -7.61 17.93 6.10
C LEU A 235 -8.93 18.00 6.86
N MET A 236 -9.18 17.10 7.83
CA MET A 236 -10.37 17.16 8.68
C MET A 236 -10.44 18.47 9.46
N ARG A 237 -9.34 18.92 10.06
CA ARG A 237 -9.28 20.17 10.83
C ARG A 237 -9.67 21.40 10.00
N ARG A 238 -9.37 21.40 8.69
CA ARG A 238 -9.61 22.55 7.80
C ARG A 238 -10.88 22.43 6.95
N LEU A 239 -11.26 21.23 6.55
CA LEU A 239 -12.40 20.95 5.66
C LEU A 239 -13.65 20.49 6.43
N GLY A 240 -13.49 20.15 7.72
CA GLY A 240 -14.55 19.76 8.64
C GLY A 240 -14.95 18.29 8.59
N HIS A 241 -14.43 17.51 7.63
CA HIS A 241 -14.79 16.10 7.43
C HIS A 241 -13.53 15.26 7.24
N PHE A 242 -13.54 14.04 7.77
CA PHE A 242 -12.46 13.09 7.57
C PHE A 242 -12.56 12.49 6.17
N VAL A 243 -11.42 12.40 5.47
CA VAL A 243 -11.32 11.95 4.08
C VAL A 243 -10.79 10.52 4.02
N THR A 244 -11.21 9.77 3.02
CA THR A 244 -10.65 8.46 2.69
C THR A 244 -9.28 8.55 2.04
N GLU A 245 -8.69 7.37 2.03
CA GLU A 245 -7.32 6.90 1.87
C GLU A 245 -6.28 7.52 2.79
N SER A 246 -5.19 6.79 2.94
CA SER A 246 -4.12 7.03 3.89
C SER A 246 -3.48 8.43 3.75
N SER A 247 -2.70 8.83 4.76
CA SER A 247 -2.02 10.14 4.79
C SER A 247 -0.99 10.28 3.68
N GLU A 248 -0.36 9.17 3.31
CA GLU A 248 0.62 9.06 2.24
C GLU A 248 -0.03 9.35 0.89
N HIS A 249 -1.20 8.78 0.60
CA HIS A 249 -1.97 9.08 -0.60
C HIS A 249 -2.47 10.54 -0.61
N ASN A 250 -3.11 11.00 0.46
CA ASN A 250 -3.71 12.34 0.52
C ASN A 250 -2.68 13.47 0.42
N ALA A 251 -1.40 13.20 0.69
CA ALA A 251 -0.33 14.15 0.49
C ALA A 251 -0.09 14.50 -1.00
N GLU A 252 -0.50 13.62 -1.94
CA GLU A 252 -0.37 13.79 -3.39
C GLU A 252 -1.56 14.53 -4.02
N TYR A 253 -2.75 14.45 -3.41
CA TYR A 253 -3.98 14.98 -3.98
C TYR A 253 -4.12 16.52 -3.86
N CYS A 254 -3.17 17.21 -3.21
CA CYS A 254 -3.26 18.65 -3.00
C CYS A 254 -1.89 19.36 -2.95
N SER A 255 -1.93 20.69 -3.01
CA SER A 255 -0.74 21.55 -3.02
C SER A 255 -0.20 21.94 -1.64
N TRP A 256 -0.78 21.36 -0.57
CA TRP A 256 -0.55 21.80 0.81
C TRP A 256 0.57 21.04 1.52
N PHE A 257 1.00 19.90 0.97
CA PHE A 257 2.01 19.03 1.59
C PHE A 257 3.25 18.88 0.70
N ILE A 258 3.26 17.94 -0.26
CA ILE A 258 4.46 17.61 -1.04
C ILE A 258 5.10 18.84 -1.72
N PRO A 259 4.36 19.77 -2.35
CA PRO A 259 4.96 20.94 -2.97
C PRO A 259 5.68 21.90 -2.00
N ARG A 260 5.54 21.72 -0.68
CA ARG A 260 6.18 22.57 0.34
C ARG A 260 7.57 22.08 0.76
N GLY A 261 8.03 20.96 0.21
CA GLY A 261 9.39 20.46 0.39
C GLY A 261 9.64 19.81 1.75
N LYS A 262 10.93 19.53 2.03
CA LYS A 262 11.37 18.65 3.11
C LYS A 262 10.81 18.98 4.49
N ALA A 263 10.72 20.27 4.85
CA ALA A 263 10.20 20.68 6.16
C ALA A 263 8.73 20.23 6.38
N TRP A 264 7.94 20.11 5.31
CA TRP A 264 6.58 19.58 5.39
C TRP A 264 6.56 18.06 5.39
N TYR A 265 7.51 17.41 4.71
CA TYR A 265 7.64 15.96 4.75
C TYR A 265 7.90 15.51 6.18
N ASP A 266 8.88 16.14 6.84
CA ASP A 266 9.26 15.82 8.21
C ASP A 266 8.14 16.17 9.21
N ARG A 267 7.43 17.28 8.98
CA ARG A 267 6.33 17.70 9.88
C ARG A 267 5.15 16.73 9.83
N PHE A 268 4.78 16.27 8.64
CA PHE A 268 3.57 15.47 8.41
C PHE A 268 3.84 14.00 8.15
N ASP A 269 5.09 13.55 8.36
CA ASP A 269 5.56 12.18 8.12
C ASP A 269 5.24 11.67 6.71
N VAL A 270 5.43 12.50 5.68
CA VAL A 270 5.12 12.14 4.28
C VAL A 270 6.24 11.27 3.69
N PRO A 271 5.99 9.97 3.37
CA PRO A 271 7.04 9.06 2.97
C PRO A 271 7.26 9.07 1.46
N ILE A 272 8.10 10.00 0.97
CA ILE A 272 8.49 10.05 -0.45
C ILE A 272 9.06 8.71 -0.92
N ASP A 273 8.69 8.27 -2.12
CA ASP A 273 9.07 7.01 -2.77
C ASP A 273 8.54 5.72 -2.10
N GLU A 274 7.48 5.82 -1.30
CA GLU A 274 6.90 4.67 -0.62
C GLU A 274 6.48 3.56 -1.58
N TYR A 275 5.82 3.87 -2.69
CA TYR A 275 5.35 2.84 -3.61
C TYR A 275 6.45 2.13 -4.38
N LEU A 276 7.59 2.78 -4.63
CA LEU A 276 8.78 2.09 -5.17
C LEU A 276 9.30 1.06 -4.18
N ARG A 277 9.30 1.38 -2.87
CA ARG A 277 9.66 0.43 -1.81
C ARG A 277 8.66 -0.72 -1.69
N ARG A 278 7.34 -0.43 -1.78
CA ARG A 278 6.28 -1.47 -1.80
C ARG A 278 6.45 -2.41 -3.00
N CYS A 279 6.71 -1.87 -4.21
CA CYS A 279 6.94 -2.67 -5.41
C CYS A 279 8.13 -3.61 -5.26
N ASP A 280 9.22 -3.14 -4.67
CA ASP A 280 10.41 -3.95 -4.42
C ASP A 280 10.14 -5.03 -3.36
N GLY A 281 9.40 -4.71 -2.29
CA GLY A 281 9.00 -5.68 -1.27
C GLY A 281 8.11 -6.81 -1.80
N ILE A 282 7.23 -6.52 -2.76
CA ILE A 282 6.38 -7.53 -3.43
C ILE A 282 7.23 -8.58 -4.17
N VAL A 283 8.39 -8.20 -4.71
CA VAL A 283 9.31 -9.15 -5.37
C VAL A 283 9.87 -10.14 -4.35
N ASP A 284 10.31 -9.65 -3.19
CA ASP A 284 10.83 -10.50 -2.11
C ASP A 284 9.72 -11.40 -1.52
N GLU A 285 8.51 -10.88 -1.33
CA GLU A 285 7.35 -11.65 -0.87
C GLU A 285 6.96 -12.74 -1.87
N PHE A 286 7.00 -12.44 -3.17
CA PHE A 286 6.72 -13.44 -4.21
C PHE A 286 7.69 -14.62 -4.14
N GLU A 287 8.99 -14.38 -3.94
CA GLU A 287 9.97 -15.47 -3.80
C GLU A 287 9.70 -16.33 -2.57
N LYS A 288 9.31 -15.73 -1.43
CA LYS A 288 8.88 -16.49 -0.24
C LYS A 288 7.65 -17.35 -0.54
N LEU A 289 6.65 -16.78 -1.19
CA LEU A 289 5.40 -17.48 -1.54
C LEU A 289 5.62 -18.58 -2.56
N LYS A 290 6.56 -18.41 -3.49
CA LYS A 290 6.97 -19.41 -4.47
C LYS A 290 7.60 -20.63 -3.80
N VAL A 291 8.45 -20.43 -2.79
CA VAL A 291 9.00 -21.53 -1.96
C VAL A 291 7.86 -22.20 -1.19
N PHE A 292 7.01 -21.43 -0.52
CA PHE A 292 5.89 -21.98 0.26
C PHE A 292 4.90 -22.78 -0.61
N ALA A 293 4.55 -22.27 -1.80
CA ALA A 293 3.65 -22.92 -2.75
C ALA A 293 4.14 -24.29 -3.22
N ARG A 294 5.46 -24.52 -3.21
CA ARG A 294 6.10 -25.80 -3.57
C ARG A 294 6.28 -26.74 -2.39
N SER A 295 6.13 -26.25 -1.16
CA SER A 295 6.29 -27.06 0.04
C SER A 295 5.01 -27.86 0.36
N ASP A 296 5.14 -28.92 1.16
CA ASP A 296 3.99 -29.69 1.65
C ASP A 296 3.29 -29.04 2.86
N LYS A 297 3.81 -27.91 3.36
CA LYS A 297 3.22 -27.22 4.51
C LYS A 297 1.79 -26.75 4.18
N PRO A 298 0.79 -27.04 5.04
CA PRO A 298 -0.56 -26.56 4.85
C PRO A 298 -0.63 -25.05 5.05
N LEU A 299 -1.70 -24.44 4.53
CA LEU A 299 -2.02 -23.07 4.89
C LEU A 299 -2.81 -23.08 6.20
N GLU A 300 -2.32 -22.40 7.22
CA GLU A 300 -2.94 -22.32 8.54
C GLU A 300 -3.63 -20.96 8.73
N ASN A 301 -4.61 -20.89 9.63
CA ASN A 301 -5.27 -19.65 10.05
C ASN A 301 -5.84 -18.80 8.90
N VAL A 302 -6.67 -19.42 8.04
CA VAL A 302 -7.39 -18.69 6.99
C VAL A 302 -8.36 -17.70 7.64
N CYS A 303 -8.09 -16.41 7.44
CA CYS A 303 -8.98 -15.32 7.85
C CYS A 303 -9.63 -14.67 6.63
N LYS A 304 -10.81 -14.09 6.82
CA LYS A 304 -11.43 -13.26 5.78
C LYS A 304 -10.65 -11.97 5.60
N SER A 305 -10.50 -11.51 4.36
CA SER A 305 -9.74 -10.29 4.02
C SER A 305 -10.58 -9.01 4.01
N HIS A 306 -11.89 -9.11 4.27
CA HIS A 306 -12.84 -7.99 4.29
C HIS A 306 -12.98 -7.26 2.93
N GLU A 307 -12.60 -7.92 1.83
CA GLU A 307 -12.75 -7.41 0.48
C GLU A 307 -14.19 -7.54 -0.03
N TYR A 308 -14.71 -6.48 -0.65
CA TYR A 308 -16.11 -6.43 -1.09
C TYR A 308 -16.47 -7.41 -2.21
N GLY A 309 -15.50 -7.88 -3.00
CA GLY A 309 -15.76 -8.73 -4.17
C GLY A 309 -16.52 -10.01 -3.82
N SER A 310 -16.15 -10.68 -2.73
CA SER A 310 -16.84 -11.89 -2.25
C SER A 310 -18.27 -11.59 -1.78
N THR A 311 -18.49 -10.43 -1.16
CA THR A 311 -19.80 -9.96 -0.68
C THR A 311 -20.73 -9.64 -1.86
N ILE A 312 -20.21 -8.99 -2.90
CA ILE A 312 -20.94 -8.68 -4.13
C ILE A 312 -21.37 -9.96 -4.84
N ILE A 313 -20.45 -10.91 -5.02
CA ILE A 313 -20.72 -12.21 -5.64
C ILE A 313 -21.83 -12.93 -4.86
N ARG A 314 -21.73 -12.99 -3.53
CA ARG A 314 -22.75 -13.58 -2.68
C ARG A 314 -24.11 -12.91 -2.85
N ALA A 315 -24.18 -11.59 -2.68
CA ALA A 315 -25.43 -10.85 -2.73
C ALA A 315 -26.15 -11.00 -4.08
N MET A 316 -25.40 -10.98 -5.18
CA MET A 316 -25.96 -11.16 -6.52
C MET A 316 -26.44 -12.59 -6.79
N VAL A 317 -25.76 -13.62 -6.27
CA VAL A 317 -26.13 -15.03 -6.47
C VAL A 317 -27.30 -15.44 -5.56
N THR A 318 -27.24 -15.09 -4.27
CA THR A 318 -28.25 -15.51 -3.29
C THR A 318 -29.46 -14.59 -3.29
N GLY A 319 -29.26 -13.30 -3.60
CA GLY A 319 -30.25 -12.25 -3.41
C GLY A 319 -30.32 -11.70 -1.99
N GLU A 320 -29.44 -12.14 -1.07
CA GLU A 320 -29.31 -11.54 0.25
C GLU A 320 -28.64 -10.17 0.12
N PRO A 321 -29.33 -9.06 0.46
CA PRO A 321 -28.83 -7.73 0.17
C PRO A 321 -27.61 -7.39 1.02
N ALA A 322 -26.67 -6.66 0.42
CA ALA A 322 -25.51 -6.09 1.11
C ALA A 322 -25.31 -4.62 0.70
N VAL A 323 -24.65 -3.84 1.58
CA VAL A 323 -24.21 -2.49 1.25
C VAL A 323 -22.68 -2.48 1.14
N ILE A 324 -22.20 -1.99 0.01
CA ILE A 324 -20.77 -1.76 -0.26
C ILE A 324 -20.56 -0.30 -0.65
N TYR A 325 -19.32 0.14 -0.73
CA TYR A 325 -18.97 1.44 -1.31
C TYR A 325 -18.28 1.22 -2.66
N GLY A 326 -19.02 1.51 -3.73
CA GLY A 326 -18.66 1.12 -5.08
C GLY A 326 -18.34 2.32 -5.95
N ASN A 327 -17.47 2.12 -6.94
CA ASN A 327 -17.08 3.14 -7.91
C ASN A 327 -17.80 2.94 -9.25
N MET A 328 -18.76 3.81 -9.57
CA MET A 328 -19.59 3.77 -10.79
C MET A 328 -19.97 5.19 -11.24
N PRO A 329 -20.53 5.40 -12.46
CA PRO A 329 -20.95 6.71 -12.93
C PRO A 329 -21.99 7.31 -11.99
N ASN A 330 -21.81 8.58 -11.65
CA ASN A 330 -22.60 9.28 -10.65
C ASN A 330 -24.10 9.17 -10.90
N HIS A 331 -24.54 9.43 -12.14
CA HIS A 331 -25.96 9.38 -12.53
C HIS A 331 -26.94 10.12 -11.59
N GLY A 332 -26.43 11.08 -10.79
CA GLY A 332 -27.22 11.84 -9.81
C GLY A 332 -27.24 11.27 -8.40
N ALA A 333 -26.40 10.28 -8.05
CA ALA A 333 -26.25 9.83 -6.67
C ALA A 333 -25.74 10.98 -5.76
N ILE A 334 -24.80 11.78 -6.28
CA ILE A 334 -24.29 13.01 -5.68
C ILE A 334 -24.72 14.19 -6.56
N ASP A 335 -25.55 15.08 -6.03
CA ASP A 335 -26.31 16.08 -6.81
C ASP A 335 -25.42 17.07 -7.56
N ASN A 336 -24.35 17.52 -6.89
CA ASN A 336 -23.48 18.60 -7.34
C ASN A 336 -22.15 18.12 -7.92
N LEU A 337 -22.07 16.85 -8.35
CA LEU A 337 -20.99 16.31 -9.17
C LEU A 337 -21.48 15.98 -10.58
N PRO A 338 -20.62 16.02 -11.62
CA PRO A 338 -21.02 15.67 -12.97
C PRO A 338 -21.63 14.28 -13.05
N ARG A 339 -22.70 14.09 -13.84
CA ARG A 339 -23.38 12.78 -13.98
C ARG A 339 -22.48 11.68 -14.55
N THR A 340 -21.45 12.07 -15.30
CA THR A 340 -20.46 11.17 -15.92
C THR A 340 -19.23 10.94 -15.05
N ALA A 341 -19.07 11.64 -13.93
CA ALA A 341 -17.96 11.39 -13.02
C ALA A 341 -18.12 10.00 -12.39
N ILE A 342 -17.01 9.28 -12.21
CA ILE A 342 -17.01 8.06 -11.40
C ILE A 342 -16.95 8.48 -9.93
N VAL A 343 -17.98 8.13 -9.16
CA VAL A 343 -18.11 8.45 -7.75
C VAL A 343 -18.02 7.20 -6.90
N GLU A 344 -17.55 7.37 -5.66
CA GLU A 344 -17.54 6.35 -4.62
C GLU A 344 -18.66 6.66 -3.63
N ALA A 345 -19.67 5.79 -3.55
CA ALA A 345 -20.89 6.05 -2.77
C ALA A 345 -21.53 4.73 -2.26
N PRO A 346 -22.43 4.79 -1.25
CA PRO A 346 -23.13 3.61 -0.77
C PRO A 346 -23.91 2.95 -1.89
N THR A 347 -23.71 1.66 -2.06
CA THR A 347 -24.26 0.84 -3.14
C THR A 347 -24.96 -0.36 -2.55
N LEU A 348 -26.27 -0.43 -2.75
CA LEU A 348 -27.06 -1.63 -2.46
C LEU A 348 -26.77 -2.68 -3.53
N VAL A 349 -26.46 -3.89 -3.09
CA VAL A 349 -26.20 -5.04 -3.95
C VAL A 349 -27.16 -6.16 -3.62
N ASP A 350 -27.85 -6.67 -4.62
CA ASP A 350 -28.73 -7.83 -4.53
C ASP A 350 -28.85 -8.53 -5.90
N ARG A 351 -29.85 -9.39 -6.09
CA ARG A 351 -30.09 -10.14 -7.34
C ARG A 351 -30.35 -9.25 -8.56
N THR A 352 -30.76 -8.01 -8.35
CA THR A 352 -31.03 -7.03 -9.41
C THR A 352 -29.77 -6.28 -9.85
N GLY A 353 -28.67 -6.39 -9.10
CA GLY A 353 -27.37 -5.80 -9.43
C GLY A 353 -26.92 -4.78 -8.39
N LEU A 354 -26.23 -3.74 -8.86
CA LEU A 354 -25.61 -2.70 -8.03
C LEU A 354 -26.36 -1.39 -8.23
N HIS A 355 -26.86 -0.81 -7.15
CA HIS A 355 -27.66 0.41 -7.17
C HIS A 355 -27.16 1.41 -6.15
N PHE A 356 -26.82 2.63 -6.58
CA PHE A 356 -26.46 3.68 -5.65
C PHE A 356 -27.64 4.09 -4.77
N ALA A 357 -27.35 4.35 -3.50
CA ALA A 357 -28.21 5.18 -2.67
C ALA A 357 -28.01 6.65 -3.07
N HIS A 358 -29.08 7.45 -2.97
CA HIS A 358 -28.96 8.91 -3.12
C HIS A 358 -28.27 9.50 -1.90
N VAL A 359 -27.22 10.29 -2.13
CA VAL A 359 -26.41 10.94 -1.09
C VAL A 359 -26.85 12.39 -0.89
N GLY A 360 -27.19 13.09 -1.99
CA GLY A 360 -27.52 14.51 -1.98
C GLY A 360 -26.34 15.41 -2.35
N THR A 361 -26.38 16.65 -1.86
CA THR A 361 -25.38 17.69 -2.16
C THR A 361 -24.20 17.62 -1.18
N LEU A 362 -22.97 17.58 -1.70
CA LEU A 362 -21.77 17.68 -0.86
C LEU A 362 -21.43 19.14 -0.53
N PRO A 363 -20.84 19.41 0.65
CA PRO A 363 -20.34 20.73 1.01
C PRO A 363 -19.34 21.31 -0.01
N PRO A 364 -19.39 22.63 -0.30
CA PRO A 364 -18.58 23.26 -1.36
C PRO A 364 -17.08 23.06 -1.23
N GLN A 365 -16.53 23.03 -0.02
CA GLN A 365 -15.10 22.82 0.22
C GLN A 365 -14.63 21.42 -0.16
N LEU A 366 -15.51 20.40 -0.04
CA LEU A 366 -15.21 19.03 -0.45
C LEU A 366 -15.27 18.91 -1.98
N ILE A 367 -16.22 19.59 -2.62
CA ILE A 367 -16.27 19.73 -4.08
C ILE A 367 -15.01 20.41 -4.60
N GLY A 368 -14.59 21.52 -3.98
CA GLY A 368 -13.36 22.22 -4.35
C GLY A 368 -12.11 21.34 -4.27
N TYR A 369 -12.08 20.39 -3.33
CA TYR A 369 -11.00 19.41 -3.20
C TYR A 369 -11.01 18.36 -4.33
N MET A 370 -12.18 17.85 -4.71
CA MET A 370 -12.31 16.79 -5.71
C MET A 370 -12.33 17.28 -7.17
N GLN A 371 -12.83 18.49 -7.43
CA GLN A 371 -13.13 18.96 -8.80
C GLN A 371 -11.91 18.98 -9.75
N PRO A 372 -10.69 19.36 -9.32
CA PRO A 372 -9.51 19.28 -10.18
C PRO A 372 -9.28 17.85 -10.70
N HIS A 373 -9.41 16.85 -9.83
CA HIS A 373 -9.22 15.44 -10.15
C HIS A 373 -10.34 14.88 -11.04
N ILE A 374 -11.60 15.28 -10.80
CA ILE A 374 -12.70 14.92 -11.70
C ILE A 374 -12.45 15.45 -13.12
N THR A 375 -11.90 16.67 -13.22
CA THR A 375 -11.53 17.27 -14.51
C THR A 375 -10.41 16.49 -15.17
N GLN A 376 -9.39 16.06 -14.42
CA GLN A 376 -8.34 15.18 -14.92
C GLN A 376 -8.89 13.85 -15.44
N HIS A 377 -9.80 13.21 -14.71
CA HIS A 377 -10.40 11.94 -15.11
C HIS A 377 -11.14 12.04 -16.45
N GLU A 378 -11.86 13.15 -16.69
CA GLU A 378 -12.52 13.41 -17.97
C GLU A 378 -11.51 13.70 -19.09
N LEU A 379 -10.45 14.47 -18.82
CA LEU A 379 -9.41 14.76 -19.81
C LEU A 379 -8.60 13.51 -20.17
N PHE A 380 -8.31 12.66 -19.18
CA PHE A 380 -7.70 11.34 -19.38
C PHE A 380 -8.48 10.53 -20.42
N ILE A 381 -9.78 10.31 -20.20
CA ILE A 381 -10.55 9.39 -21.04
C ILE A 381 -10.72 9.97 -22.45
N ARG A 382 -10.81 11.30 -22.57
CA ARG A 382 -10.78 11.98 -23.88
C ARG A 382 -9.43 11.82 -24.58
N ALA A 383 -8.31 11.97 -23.88
CA ALA A 383 -6.99 11.74 -24.47
C ALA A 383 -6.89 10.32 -25.05
N ALA A 384 -7.35 9.32 -24.29
CA ALA A 384 -7.31 7.93 -24.68
C ALA A 384 -8.25 7.56 -25.84
N MET A 385 -9.46 8.13 -25.87
CA MET A 385 -10.46 7.86 -26.92
C MET A 385 -10.24 8.68 -28.19
N GLU A 386 -9.86 9.95 -28.07
CA GLU A 386 -9.71 10.88 -29.20
C GLU A 386 -8.27 10.89 -29.77
N GLY A 387 -7.32 10.23 -29.10
CA GLY A 387 -5.90 10.21 -29.50
C GLY A 387 -5.19 11.56 -29.36
N ARG A 388 -5.76 12.47 -28.55
CA ARG A 388 -5.30 13.85 -28.40
C ARG A 388 -4.36 14.01 -27.21
N ARG A 389 -3.06 14.13 -27.49
CA ARG A 389 -2.03 14.34 -26.46
C ARG A 389 -2.20 15.63 -25.66
N ASP A 390 -2.84 16.65 -26.23
CA ASP A 390 -3.03 17.93 -25.53
C ASP A 390 -4.02 17.84 -24.37
N HIS A 391 -4.92 16.85 -24.37
CA HIS A 391 -5.74 16.56 -23.19
C HIS A 391 -4.90 16.00 -22.03
N ILE A 392 -3.77 15.34 -22.29
CA ILE A 392 -2.83 14.89 -21.25
C ILE A 392 -2.19 16.10 -20.59
N TYR A 393 -1.72 17.07 -21.39
CA TYR A 393 -1.13 18.30 -20.87
C TYR A 393 -2.13 19.04 -19.98
N GLN A 394 -3.36 19.19 -20.46
CA GLN A 394 -4.43 19.86 -19.72
C GLN A 394 -4.77 19.13 -18.43
N ALA A 395 -4.81 17.79 -18.42
CA ALA A 395 -5.02 17.03 -17.21
C ALA A 395 -3.92 17.34 -16.18
N VAL A 396 -2.65 17.25 -16.57
CA VAL A 396 -1.52 17.52 -15.67
C VAL A 396 -1.47 19.00 -15.23
N MET A 397 -1.92 19.95 -16.05
CA MET A 397 -2.05 21.36 -15.65
C MET A 397 -3.05 21.56 -14.51
N PHE A 398 -4.10 20.74 -14.43
CA PHE A 398 -5.08 20.77 -13.34
C PHE A 398 -4.69 19.86 -12.18
N ASP A 399 -3.49 19.26 -12.19
CA ASP A 399 -2.95 18.57 -11.04
C ASP A 399 -2.49 19.55 -9.96
N PRO A 400 -3.08 19.54 -8.75
CA PRO A 400 -2.73 20.50 -7.71
C PRO A 400 -1.27 20.43 -7.29
N ALA A 401 -0.67 19.24 -7.23
CA ALA A 401 0.73 19.07 -6.85
C ALA A 401 1.66 19.58 -7.96
N THR A 402 1.39 19.19 -9.21
CA THR A 402 2.20 19.60 -10.37
C THR A 402 2.12 21.10 -10.64
N SER A 403 0.91 21.67 -10.67
CA SER A 403 0.70 23.10 -10.90
C SER A 403 1.30 24.00 -9.81
N ALA A 404 1.53 23.46 -8.61
CA ALA A 404 2.20 24.19 -7.54
C ALA A 404 3.74 24.22 -7.69
N ILE A 405 4.32 23.33 -8.50
CA ILE A 405 5.78 23.15 -8.62
C ILE A 405 6.28 23.62 -10.00
N LEU A 406 5.55 23.34 -11.08
CA LEU A 406 5.99 23.56 -12.45
C LEU A 406 5.28 24.74 -13.13
N ASN A 407 5.97 25.39 -14.06
CA ASN A 407 5.33 26.25 -15.04
C ASN A 407 4.73 25.44 -16.20
N LEU A 408 3.94 26.10 -17.07
CA LEU A 408 3.20 25.43 -18.14
C LEU A 408 4.10 24.76 -19.18
N ASP A 409 5.24 25.36 -19.55
CA ASP A 409 6.17 24.79 -20.53
C ASP A 409 6.81 23.51 -19.98
N GLN A 410 7.21 23.52 -18.70
CA GLN A 410 7.74 22.35 -18.00
C GLN A 410 6.71 21.21 -17.92
N ILE A 411 5.43 21.53 -17.74
CA ILE A 411 4.35 20.54 -17.71
C ILE A 411 4.23 19.84 -19.07
N VAL A 412 4.17 20.62 -20.17
CA VAL A 412 4.09 20.07 -21.52
C VAL A 412 5.32 19.23 -21.84
N GLU A 413 6.51 19.72 -21.48
CA GLU A 413 7.78 19.02 -21.66
C GLU A 413 7.83 17.68 -20.94
N MET A 414 7.48 17.66 -19.64
CA MET A 414 7.42 16.44 -18.84
C MET A 414 6.43 15.43 -19.41
N CYS A 415 5.26 15.89 -19.88
CA CYS A 415 4.28 15.02 -20.51
C CYS A 415 4.80 14.42 -21.82
N ASP A 416 5.49 15.21 -22.66
CA ASP A 416 6.11 14.69 -23.88
C ASP A 416 7.20 13.65 -23.58
N GLU A 417 8.01 13.86 -22.53
CA GLU A 417 8.99 12.87 -22.09
C GLU A 417 8.33 11.59 -21.56
N LEU A 418 7.26 11.70 -20.78
CA LEU A 418 6.47 10.54 -20.32
C LEU A 418 5.81 9.78 -21.47
N ILE A 419 5.29 10.50 -22.49
CA ILE A 419 4.75 9.88 -23.71
C ILE A 419 5.83 9.08 -24.42
N ALA A 420 7.01 9.66 -24.61
CA ALA A 420 8.15 8.98 -25.23
C ALA A 420 8.66 7.80 -24.38
N GLY A 421 8.68 7.96 -23.04
CA GLY A 421 9.18 6.96 -22.11
C GLY A 421 8.32 5.71 -22.03
N HIS A 422 6.99 5.85 -22.13
CA HIS A 422 6.07 4.71 -22.13
C HIS A 422 5.80 4.13 -23.52
N GLY A 423 5.94 4.92 -24.58
CA GLY A 423 5.87 4.47 -25.97
C GLY A 423 4.61 3.66 -26.28
N ASP A 424 4.80 2.46 -26.82
CA ASP A 424 3.72 1.57 -27.32
C ASP A 424 2.80 1.00 -26.22
N LEU A 425 3.10 1.23 -24.93
CA LEU A 425 2.19 0.89 -23.85
C LEU A 425 0.96 1.83 -23.80
N LEU A 426 1.07 3.02 -24.37
CA LEU A 426 0.00 4.03 -24.38
C LEU A 426 -0.99 3.78 -25.54
N PRO A 427 -2.22 4.32 -25.48
CA PRO A 427 -3.08 4.41 -26.65
C PRO A 427 -2.39 5.21 -27.77
N LYS A 428 -2.91 5.11 -29.00
CA LYS A 428 -2.43 5.94 -30.10
C LYS A 428 -2.73 7.42 -29.80
N LEU A 429 -1.68 8.24 -29.74
CA LEU A 429 -1.73 9.68 -29.46
C LEU A 429 -1.25 10.50 -30.67
N ASP A 430 -1.78 10.17 -31.84
CA ASP A 430 -1.40 10.67 -33.16
C ASP A 430 -2.43 11.64 -33.77
N ALA A 431 -3.52 11.92 -33.06
CA ALA A 431 -4.51 12.89 -33.52
C ALA A 431 -3.96 14.33 -33.47
N ARG A 432 -4.50 15.18 -34.34
CA ARG A 432 -4.17 16.61 -34.37
C ARG A 432 -4.53 17.26 -33.02
N THR A 433 -3.58 17.99 -32.44
CA THR A 433 -3.77 18.76 -31.21
C THR A 433 -4.19 20.20 -31.48
N LEU A 434 -4.77 20.84 -30.45
CA LEU A 434 -5.02 22.28 -30.41
C LEU A 434 -3.93 23.02 -29.62
N VAL A 435 -3.24 22.33 -28.72
CA VAL A 435 -2.09 22.84 -27.97
C VAL A 435 -0.79 22.30 -28.61
N PRO A 436 0.25 23.14 -28.81
CA PRO A 436 1.54 22.68 -29.32
C PRO A 436 2.23 21.74 -28.32
N THR A 437 3.09 20.86 -28.85
CA THR A 437 4.03 20.08 -28.03
C THR A 437 5.17 20.99 -27.54
N SER A 438 6.04 20.46 -26.69
CA SER A 438 7.25 21.15 -26.23
C SER A 438 8.25 21.45 -27.35
N GLY A 439 8.09 20.84 -28.54
CA GLY A 439 9.05 20.89 -29.64
C GLY A 439 10.36 20.13 -29.38
N LYS A 440 10.51 19.48 -28.22
CA LYS A 440 11.68 18.70 -27.85
C LYS A 440 11.52 17.24 -28.28
N SER A 441 12.65 16.56 -28.45
CA SER A 441 12.70 15.12 -28.72
C SER A 441 13.28 14.40 -27.52
N PHE A 442 12.61 13.35 -27.07
CA PHE A 442 13.02 12.52 -25.95
C PHE A 442 13.38 11.13 -26.45
N GLY A 443 14.45 10.57 -25.89
CA GLY A 443 14.87 9.21 -26.19
C GLY A 443 13.95 8.18 -25.53
N VAL A 444 14.04 6.93 -26.00
CA VAL A 444 13.38 5.81 -25.34
C VAL A 444 14.01 5.61 -23.96
N VAL A 445 13.16 5.48 -22.95
CA VAL A 445 13.60 5.09 -21.62
C VAL A 445 13.73 3.56 -21.58
N ASP A 446 14.93 3.04 -21.28
CA ASP A 446 15.11 1.62 -20.99
C ASP A 446 14.79 1.39 -19.50
N PRO A 447 13.67 0.73 -19.15
CA PRO A 447 13.31 0.51 -17.76
C PRO A 447 14.33 -0.35 -17.01
N LYS A 448 15.14 -1.17 -17.73
CA LYS A 448 16.21 -1.96 -17.12
C LYS A 448 17.32 -1.08 -16.58
N VAL A 449 17.60 0.05 -17.22
CA VAL A 449 18.58 1.03 -16.73
C VAL A 449 18.07 1.67 -15.45
N LEU A 450 16.78 2.07 -15.41
CA LEU A 450 16.17 2.60 -14.19
C LEU A 450 16.17 1.56 -13.06
N ARG A 451 15.83 0.31 -13.37
CA ARG A 451 15.84 -0.80 -12.40
C ARG A 451 17.24 -1.06 -11.86
N ALA A 452 18.25 -1.11 -12.72
CA ALA A 452 19.63 -1.27 -12.28
C ALA A 452 20.11 -0.09 -11.41
N SER A 453 19.68 1.14 -11.73
CA SER A 453 19.97 2.33 -10.91
C SER A 453 19.30 2.22 -9.53
N TRP A 454 18.02 1.86 -9.49
CA TRP A 454 17.28 1.61 -8.25
C TRP A 454 17.95 0.52 -7.41
N ASP A 455 18.23 -0.63 -8.00
CA ASP A 455 18.87 -1.76 -7.31
C ASP A 455 20.26 -1.38 -6.79
N LYS A 456 21.03 -0.58 -7.54
CA LYS A 456 22.32 -0.06 -7.08
C LYS A 456 22.18 0.81 -5.84
N VAL A 457 21.18 1.70 -5.80
CA VAL A 457 20.91 2.54 -4.63
C VAL A 457 20.46 1.68 -3.44
N GLN A 458 19.57 0.71 -3.65
CA GLN A 458 19.12 -0.19 -2.60
C GLN A 458 20.26 -1.08 -2.07
N ASN A 459 21.13 -1.59 -2.94
CA ASN A 459 22.29 -2.40 -2.55
C ASN A 459 23.35 -1.57 -1.81
N ALA A 460 23.58 -0.32 -2.21
CA ALA A 460 24.44 0.60 -1.47
C ALA A 460 23.85 0.90 -0.07
N ALA A 461 22.54 1.11 0.03
CA ALA A 461 21.87 1.25 1.32
C ALA A 461 21.99 0.00 2.19
N ALA A 462 21.87 -1.20 1.60
CA ALA A 462 22.05 -2.46 2.32
C ALA A 462 23.50 -2.70 2.77
N ALA A 463 24.50 -2.18 2.05
CA ALA A 463 25.92 -2.28 2.44
C ALA A 463 26.23 -1.49 3.72
N ASP A 464 25.49 -0.42 3.99
CA ASP A 464 25.60 0.35 5.23
C ASP A 464 24.84 -0.30 6.40
N ALA A 465 24.00 -1.30 6.14
CA ALA A 465 23.21 -1.94 7.17
C ALA A 465 24.08 -2.82 8.08
N VAL A 466 23.83 -2.73 9.38
CA VAL A 466 24.45 -3.59 10.40
C VAL A 466 23.93 -5.01 10.16
N GLN A 467 24.81 -5.93 9.76
CA GLN A 467 24.42 -7.28 9.34
C GLN A 467 24.43 -8.27 10.49
N LYS A 468 25.45 -8.22 11.34
CA LYS A 468 25.63 -9.16 12.45
C LYS A 468 25.01 -8.59 13.71
N TRP A 469 24.10 -9.36 14.30
CA TRP A 469 23.40 -9.02 15.53
C TRP A 469 23.44 -10.17 16.51
N HIS A 470 23.28 -9.86 17.79
CA HIS A 470 22.80 -10.80 18.79
C HIS A 470 21.40 -10.38 19.18
N VAL A 471 20.45 -11.30 19.23
CA VAL A 471 19.06 -11.01 19.62
C VAL A 471 18.64 -11.79 20.85
N ILE A 472 17.73 -11.22 21.65
CA ILE A 472 17.15 -11.90 22.81
C ILE A 472 15.70 -11.47 23.04
N GLY A 473 14.89 -12.42 23.51
CA GLY A 473 13.45 -12.29 23.78
C GLY A 473 12.74 -13.59 23.44
N PRO A 474 11.40 -13.59 23.30
CA PRO A 474 10.48 -12.47 23.55
C PRO A 474 10.25 -12.20 25.05
N PHE A 475 9.97 -10.95 25.42
CA PHE A 475 9.64 -10.51 26.78
C PHE A 475 8.21 -9.96 26.82
N LYS A 476 7.32 -10.57 27.60
CA LYS A 476 5.93 -10.09 27.74
C LYS A 476 5.85 -8.84 28.61
N GLY A 477 4.90 -7.97 28.28
CA GLY A 477 4.53 -6.84 29.12
C GLY A 477 3.77 -7.27 30.38
N PRO A 478 3.60 -6.36 31.36
CA PRO A 478 2.85 -6.62 32.59
C PRO A 478 1.33 -6.75 32.37
N ARG A 479 0.83 -6.30 31.21
CA ARG A 479 -0.59 -6.25 30.86
C ARG A 479 -0.89 -7.19 29.70
N ALA A 480 -2.06 -7.83 29.74
CA ALA A 480 -2.48 -8.73 28.68
C ALA A 480 -2.85 -7.92 27.42
N LYS A 481 -2.35 -8.35 26.25
CA LYS A 481 -2.59 -7.69 24.95
C LYS A 481 -2.18 -6.22 24.87
N GLU A 482 -1.18 -5.84 25.66
CA GLU A 482 -0.59 -4.51 25.64
C GLU A 482 0.93 -4.64 25.79
N ILE A 483 1.68 -3.83 25.05
CA ILE A 483 3.12 -3.69 25.20
C ILE A 483 3.53 -2.27 24.82
N THR A 484 4.58 -1.78 25.48
CA THR A 484 5.23 -0.51 25.19
C THR A 484 6.74 -0.68 25.28
N LEU A 485 7.49 0.23 24.64
CA LEU A 485 8.94 0.31 24.80
C LEU A 485 9.38 0.59 26.24
N THR A 486 8.49 1.13 27.07
CA THR A 486 8.76 1.45 28.48
C THR A 486 8.56 0.28 29.44
N ASP A 487 7.91 -0.81 29.00
CA ASP A 487 7.69 -1.96 29.87
C ASP A 487 9.02 -2.62 30.26
N PRO A 488 9.27 -2.84 31.56
CA PRO A 488 10.59 -3.26 32.03
C PRO A 488 10.89 -4.72 31.69
N THR A 489 12.12 -4.99 31.27
CA THR A 489 12.63 -6.35 31.07
C THR A 489 13.92 -6.60 31.87
N PRO A 490 14.32 -7.86 32.05
CA PRO A 490 15.62 -8.18 32.66
C PRO A 490 16.82 -7.51 31.95
N ILE A 491 16.71 -7.28 30.63
CA ILE A 491 17.76 -6.64 29.83
C ILE A 491 17.88 -5.16 30.19
N ASP A 492 16.76 -4.47 30.43
CA ASP A 492 16.80 -3.06 30.84
C ASP A 492 17.57 -2.90 32.17
N ALA A 493 17.32 -3.79 33.13
CA ALA A 493 17.96 -3.77 34.44
C ALA A 493 19.46 -4.14 34.38
N GLU A 494 19.86 -5.04 33.49
CA GLU A 494 21.27 -5.37 33.27
C GLU A 494 22.00 -4.24 32.55
N PHE A 495 21.41 -3.74 31.46
CA PHE A 495 21.97 -2.68 30.64
C PHE A 495 22.16 -1.39 31.44
N ALA A 496 21.22 -1.05 32.34
CA ALA A 496 21.35 0.09 33.24
C ALA A 496 22.58 0.03 34.18
N LYS A 497 23.11 -1.17 34.45
CA LYS A 497 24.34 -1.35 35.25
C LYS A 497 25.61 -1.18 34.41
N ARG A 498 25.50 -1.26 33.08
CA ARG A 498 26.61 -1.21 32.11
C ARG A 498 26.59 0.13 31.34
N GLY A 499 27.14 1.17 31.96
CA GLY A 499 27.14 2.53 31.40
C GLY A 499 27.95 2.73 30.11
N ASP A 500 28.71 1.72 29.67
CA ASP A 500 29.52 1.75 28.45
C ASP A 500 28.79 1.19 27.21
N GLY A 501 27.51 0.85 27.37
CA GLY A 501 26.65 0.29 26.32
C GLY A 501 26.90 -1.17 26.00
N SER A 502 27.66 -1.92 26.82
CA SER A 502 27.85 -3.37 26.64
C SER A 502 26.69 -4.19 27.19
N VAL A 503 26.57 -5.44 26.72
CA VAL A 503 25.64 -6.46 27.25
C VAL A 503 26.42 -7.75 27.55
N ASP A 504 25.93 -8.59 28.47
CA ASP A 504 26.48 -9.94 28.66
C ASP A 504 25.87 -10.93 27.67
N LEU A 505 26.59 -11.22 26.58
CA LEU A 505 26.13 -12.19 25.58
C LEU A 505 26.07 -13.63 26.10
N ALA A 506 26.72 -13.94 27.23
CA ALA A 506 26.63 -15.25 27.86
C ALA A 506 25.50 -15.35 28.90
N ALA A 507 24.89 -14.22 29.28
CA ALA A 507 23.79 -14.20 30.22
C ALA A 507 22.55 -14.90 29.65
N SER A 508 21.76 -15.45 30.58
CA SER A 508 20.49 -16.07 30.27
C SER A 508 19.51 -15.83 31.40
N HIS A 509 18.24 -15.76 31.06
CA HIS A 509 17.16 -15.42 31.97
C HIS A 509 16.11 -16.52 31.95
N LEU A 510 15.54 -16.82 33.11
CA LEU A 510 14.43 -17.76 33.21
C LEU A 510 13.11 -16.98 33.06
N ILE A 511 12.37 -17.25 32.00
CA ILE A 511 11.09 -16.61 31.69
C ILE A 511 10.05 -17.71 31.48
N ASP A 512 8.98 -17.70 32.28
CA ASP A 512 7.92 -18.73 32.23
C ASP A 512 8.49 -20.17 32.28
N GLY A 513 9.56 -20.38 33.07
CA GLY A 513 10.25 -21.68 33.20
C GLY A 513 11.18 -22.06 32.04
N LYS A 514 11.33 -21.22 31.02
CA LYS A 514 12.24 -21.42 29.88
C LYS A 514 13.48 -20.54 30.01
N LYS A 515 14.64 -21.09 29.66
CA LYS A 515 15.90 -20.34 29.61
C LYS A 515 16.00 -19.59 28.28
N VAL A 516 16.06 -18.26 28.35
CA VAL A 516 16.18 -17.34 27.21
C VAL A 516 17.56 -16.68 27.26
N GLY A 517 18.30 -16.71 26.15
CA GLY A 517 19.66 -16.18 26.06
C GLY A 517 19.90 -15.48 24.72
N TRP A 518 21.00 -14.74 24.61
CA TRP A 518 21.38 -14.07 23.36
C TRP A 518 21.71 -15.08 22.26
N ARG A 519 21.27 -14.80 21.03
CA ARG A 519 21.55 -15.61 19.85
C ARG A 519 22.12 -14.78 18.72
N ALA A 520 23.23 -15.23 18.13
CA ALA A 520 23.80 -14.61 16.95
C ALA A 520 22.88 -14.81 15.75
N VAL A 521 22.59 -13.73 15.02
CA VAL A 521 21.76 -13.71 13.82
C VAL A 521 22.41 -12.82 12.77
N THR A 522 22.16 -13.14 11.50
CA THR A 522 22.55 -12.29 10.37
C THR A 522 21.29 -11.70 9.79
N ALA A 523 21.28 -10.38 9.62
CA ALA A 523 20.18 -9.68 9.02
C ALA A 523 19.94 -10.17 7.59
N ALA A 524 18.68 -10.19 7.18
CA ALA A 524 18.26 -10.49 5.83
C ALA A 524 18.59 -9.32 4.88
N ARG A 525 18.16 -9.43 3.62
CA ARG A 525 18.29 -8.36 2.61
C ARG A 525 17.82 -7.02 3.20
N LYS A 526 18.56 -5.94 2.91
CA LYS A 526 18.34 -4.57 3.45
C LYS A 526 18.53 -4.43 4.97
N GLY A 527 19.17 -5.39 5.64
CA GLY A 527 19.52 -5.26 7.05
C GLY A 527 18.36 -5.53 8.02
N PHE A 528 17.30 -6.20 7.57
CA PHE A 528 16.17 -6.56 8.41
C PHE A 528 16.50 -7.75 9.31
N VAL A 529 16.28 -7.58 10.62
CA VAL A 529 16.34 -8.63 11.64
C VAL A 529 14.91 -9.02 11.98
N ASP A 530 14.48 -10.19 11.47
CA ASP A 530 13.14 -10.75 11.67
C ASP A 530 13.04 -11.43 13.06
N LEU A 531 12.58 -10.69 14.07
CA LEU A 531 12.50 -11.21 15.43
C LEU A 531 11.41 -12.28 15.57
N ALA A 532 10.36 -12.27 14.74
CA ALA A 532 9.35 -13.32 14.73
C ALA A 532 9.94 -14.66 14.25
N ALA A 533 10.71 -14.63 13.16
CA ALA A 533 11.39 -15.82 12.65
C ALA A 533 12.51 -16.29 13.59
N GLU A 534 13.24 -15.35 14.18
CA GLU A 534 14.38 -15.69 15.01
C GLU A 534 13.95 -16.12 16.44
N LEU A 535 13.15 -15.31 17.14
CA LEU A 535 12.81 -15.57 18.54
C LEU A 535 11.54 -16.43 18.66
N ALA A 536 10.41 -15.89 18.22
CA ALA A 536 9.11 -16.56 18.11
C ALA A 536 8.07 -15.60 17.52
N ALA A 537 7.14 -16.11 16.71
CA ALA A 537 5.98 -15.36 16.23
C ALA A 537 4.93 -15.24 17.36
N VAL A 538 5.10 -14.23 18.22
CA VAL A 538 4.19 -13.94 19.34
C VAL A 538 3.93 -12.43 19.43
N GLU A 539 2.70 -12.07 19.76
CA GLU A 539 2.20 -10.68 19.84
C GLU A 539 2.39 -10.07 21.24
N PHE A 540 2.38 -8.74 21.32
CA PHE A 540 2.46 -7.97 22.56
C PHE A 540 3.71 -8.28 23.40
N VAL A 541 4.88 -8.29 22.74
CA VAL A 541 6.17 -8.61 23.35
C VAL A 541 7.24 -7.58 22.99
N ASN A 542 8.27 -7.49 23.83
CA ASN A 542 9.51 -6.78 23.58
C ASN A 542 10.63 -7.75 23.17
N GLY A 543 11.56 -7.27 22.37
CA GLY A 543 12.76 -8.00 21.97
C GLY A 543 13.92 -7.06 21.75
N TYR A 544 15.13 -7.59 21.84
CA TYR A 544 16.35 -6.80 21.80
C TYR A 544 17.29 -7.28 20.71
N GLY A 545 18.04 -6.32 20.17
CA GLY A 545 19.17 -6.55 19.27
C GLY A 545 20.41 -5.82 19.76
N TYR A 546 21.55 -6.49 19.77
CA TYR A 546 22.85 -5.93 20.10
C TYR A 546 23.85 -6.11 18.96
N ALA A 547 24.58 -5.05 18.64
CA ALA A 547 25.66 -5.10 17.65
C ALA A 547 26.81 -4.18 18.04
N GLU A 548 28.00 -4.52 17.55
CA GLU A 548 29.19 -3.68 17.62
C GLU A 548 29.60 -3.25 16.21
N VAL A 549 29.88 -1.96 16.04
CA VAL A 549 30.35 -1.36 14.78
C VAL A 549 31.67 -0.63 15.02
N VAL A 550 32.61 -0.71 14.09
CA VAL A 550 33.92 -0.06 14.24
C VAL A 550 33.98 1.19 13.36
N SER A 551 34.36 2.31 13.98
CA SER A 551 34.64 3.57 13.27
C SER A 551 36.13 3.88 13.37
N GLU A 552 36.83 4.00 12.24
CA GLU A 552 38.27 4.28 12.24
C GLU A 552 38.62 5.65 12.81
N LYS A 553 37.82 6.68 12.48
CA LYS A 553 38.10 8.08 12.84
C LYS A 553 37.09 8.68 13.81
N GLY A 554 35.99 7.97 14.11
CA GLY A 554 34.81 8.58 14.72
C GLY A 554 34.21 9.65 13.81
N GLY A 555 33.21 10.38 14.30
CA GLY A 555 32.60 11.48 13.57
C GLY A 555 31.09 11.52 13.71
N GLU A 556 30.50 12.58 13.18
CA GLU A 556 29.05 12.69 13.07
C GLU A 556 28.56 11.77 11.94
N VAL A 557 27.53 10.99 12.22
CA VAL A 557 26.87 10.10 11.26
C VAL A 557 25.38 10.17 11.48
N GLU A 558 24.61 10.08 10.40
CA GLU A 558 23.17 9.89 10.48
C GLU A 558 22.87 8.38 10.46
N LEU A 559 22.43 7.84 11.60
CA LEU A 559 21.89 6.48 11.65
C LEU A 559 20.59 6.44 10.87
N ARG A 560 20.41 5.39 10.07
CA ARG A 560 19.14 5.08 9.43
C ARG A 560 18.54 3.87 10.12
N ILE A 561 17.30 4.00 10.57
CA ILE A 561 16.66 3.06 11.50
C ILE A 561 15.32 2.63 10.90
N GLY A 562 14.96 1.36 11.03
CA GLY A 562 13.66 0.84 10.65
C GLY A 562 13.14 -0.15 11.68
N SER A 563 11.81 -0.21 11.85
CA SER A 563 11.14 -1.17 12.73
C SER A 563 9.74 -1.48 12.23
N ASP A 564 9.25 -2.67 12.58
CA ASP A 564 7.85 -3.07 12.36
C ASP A 564 6.93 -2.27 13.28
N ASP A 565 7.08 -2.33 14.60
CA ASP A 565 6.34 -1.43 15.50
C ASP A 565 7.28 -0.38 16.13
N GLY A 566 7.17 -0.15 17.42
CA GLY A 566 7.98 0.79 18.17
C GLY A 566 9.42 0.34 18.27
N ILE A 567 10.33 1.32 18.31
CA ILE A 567 11.76 1.10 18.46
C ILE A 567 12.41 2.12 19.40
N ALA A 568 13.30 1.64 20.27
CA ALA A 568 14.23 2.46 21.01
C ALA A 568 15.67 2.01 20.70
N LEU A 569 16.57 2.97 20.49
CA LEU A 569 17.97 2.71 20.13
C LEU A 569 18.91 3.45 21.07
N TRP A 570 19.90 2.72 21.58
CA TRP A 570 21.00 3.24 22.37
C TRP A 570 22.32 3.07 21.62
N LEU A 571 23.15 4.11 21.65
CA LEU A 571 24.51 4.12 21.15
C LEU A 571 25.46 4.40 22.33
N ASN A 572 26.38 3.47 22.59
CA ASN A 572 27.35 3.58 23.68
C ASN A 572 26.70 3.92 25.04
N GLY A 573 25.55 3.32 25.33
CA GLY A 573 24.80 3.52 26.58
C GLY A 573 23.86 4.73 26.58
N VAL A 574 23.92 5.61 25.58
CA VAL A 574 23.05 6.79 25.47
C VAL A 574 21.87 6.50 24.54
N ARG A 575 20.64 6.77 24.98
CA ARG A 575 19.46 6.64 24.12
C ARG A 575 19.48 7.76 23.07
N VAL A 576 19.56 7.39 21.81
CA VAL A 576 19.67 8.33 20.67
C VAL A 576 18.40 8.37 19.82
N HIS A 577 17.53 7.36 19.92
CA HIS A 577 16.26 7.32 19.21
C HIS A 577 15.20 6.61 20.03
N VAL A 578 13.95 7.08 19.94
CA VAL A 578 12.77 6.38 20.45
C VAL A 578 11.57 6.79 19.61
N LYS A 579 10.81 5.82 19.12
CA LYS A 579 9.56 6.03 18.40
C LYS A 579 8.59 4.93 18.76
N GLU A 580 7.47 5.30 19.35
CA GLU A 580 6.39 4.40 19.74
C GLU A 580 5.27 4.55 18.71
N VAL A 581 5.07 3.52 17.89
CA VAL A 581 4.21 3.55 16.71
C VAL A 581 3.85 2.12 16.32
N GLY A 582 2.62 1.88 15.86
CA GLY A 582 2.28 0.64 15.18
C GLY A 582 2.46 0.83 13.67
N ARG A 583 3.33 0.05 13.03
CA ARG A 583 3.58 0.14 11.58
C ARG A 583 4.00 -1.23 11.01
N GLY A 584 4.37 -1.27 9.75
CA GLY A 584 5.09 -2.41 9.18
C GLY A 584 6.57 -2.06 9.00
N PHE A 585 7.45 -3.07 8.92
CA PHE A 585 8.88 -2.83 8.83
C PHE A 585 9.20 -2.04 7.56
N GLN A 586 9.79 -0.86 7.77
CA GLN A 586 10.33 -0.03 6.72
C GLN A 586 11.77 0.36 7.06
N ALA A 587 12.73 -0.13 6.27
CA ALA A 587 14.13 0.28 6.37
C ALA A 587 14.26 1.80 6.20
N ASP A 588 15.15 2.40 6.97
CA ASP A 588 15.49 3.83 6.95
C ASP A 588 14.29 4.78 7.18
N SER A 589 13.21 4.29 7.80
CA SER A 589 12.00 5.07 8.11
C SER A 589 12.21 6.12 9.20
N ASP A 590 13.21 5.93 10.05
CA ASP A 590 13.64 6.89 11.07
C ASP A 590 15.12 7.24 10.90
N ARG A 591 15.51 8.41 11.43
CA ARG A 591 16.90 8.91 11.37
C ARG A 591 17.32 9.53 12.69
N ALA A 592 18.59 9.32 13.06
CA ALA A 592 19.18 9.95 14.23
C ALA A 592 20.61 10.39 13.92
N VAL A 593 20.88 11.70 14.01
CA VAL A 593 22.25 12.22 13.92
C VAL A 593 22.96 11.93 15.24
N VAL A 594 24.05 11.17 15.16
CA VAL A 594 24.83 10.73 16.32
C VAL A 594 26.31 10.96 16.09
N LYS A 595 27.10 10.91 17.16
CA LYS A 595 28.56 10.98 17.08
C LYS A 595 29.18 9.64 17.45
N LEU A 596 29.83 8.98 16.49
CA LEU A 596 30.63 7.80 16.75
C LEU A 596 31.98 8.19 17.36
N LYS A 597 32.46 7.38 18.31
CA LYS A 597 33.85 7.46 18.78
C LYS A 597 34.77 6.64 17.86
N PRO A 598 36.06 6.98 17.74
CA PRO A 598 37.05 6.07 17.16
C PRO A 598 37.03 4.71 17.89
N GLY A 599 37.15 3.62 17.14
CA GLY A 599 37.08 2.24 17.65
C GLY A 599 35.64 1.69 17.70
N VAL A 600 35.40 0.79 18.66
CA VAL A 600 34.14 0.05 18.79
C VAL A 600 33.03 0.96 19.33
N ASN A 601 31.90 1.00 18.64
CA ASN A 601 30.66 1.62 19.05
C ASN A 601 29.60 0.53 19.24
N ARG A 602 28.87 0.60 20.35
CA ARG A 602 27.91 -0.44 20.74
C ARG A 602 26.49 0.06 20.53
N ILE A 603 25.69 -0.75 19.85
CA ILE A 603 24.30 -0.44 19.52
C ILE A 603 23.43 -1.46 20.24
N LEU A 604 22.47 -0.96 21.01
CA LEU A 604 21.38 -1.76 21.56
C LEU A 604 20.06 -1.24 20.99
N VAL A 605 19.21 -2.15 20.53
CA VAL A 605 17.87 -1.89 20.05
C VAL A 605 16.88 -2.63 20.95
N LYS A 606 15.77 -1.96 21.30
CA LYS A 606 14.56 -2.57 21.85
C LYS A 606 13.43 -2.34 20.85
N CYS A 607 12.76 -3.40 20.44
CA CYS A 607 11.64 -3.37 19.51
C CYS A 607 10.44 -4.05 20.16
N ASP A 608 9.30 -3.37 20.24
CA ASP A 608 8.05 -4.01 20.62
C ASP A 608 7.39 -4.68 19.39
N ASN A 609 6.41 -5.54 19.66
CA ASN A 609 5.52 -6.15 18.69
C ASN A 609 4.08 -5.97 19.18
N TYR A 610 3.23 -5.34 18.38
CA TYR A 610 1.79 -5.29 18.60
C TYR A 610 1.15 -6.52 17.98
N VAL A 611 0.97 -6.54 16.66
CA VAL A 611 0.32 -7.62 15.91
C VAL A 611 1.03 -7.89 14.57
N ALA A 612 0.97 -9.15 14.12
CA ALA A 612 1.54 -9.62 12.86
C ALA A 612 3.09 -9.64 12.76
N GLY A 613 3.71 -8.63 12.15
CA GLY A 613 5.14 -8.62 11.89
C GLY A 613 5.95 -8.34 13.16
N TRP A 614 7.26 -8.59 13.15
CA TRP A 614 8.14 -8.15 14.25
C TRP A 614 9.59 -8.13 13.84
N GLY A 615 10.23 -6.95 13.91
CA GLY A 615 11.66 -6.84 13.63
C GLY A 615 12.14 -5.41 13.47
N PHE A 616 13.45 -5.28 13.24
CA PHE A 616 14.11 -3.98 13.11
C PHE A 616 15.29 -4.03 12.13
N GLY A 617 15.84 -2.87 11.80
CA GLY A 617 17.06 -2.72 11.03
C GLY A 617 17.76 -1.41 11.39
N VAL A 618 19.09 -1.41 11.37
CA VAL A 618 19.90 -0.20 11.59
C VAL A 618 21.01 -0.18 10.54
N ALA A 619 21.20 0.96 9.90
CA ALA A 619 22.32 1.23 9.02
C ALA A 619 23.19 2.36 9.56
N VAL A 620 24.50 2.15 9.45
CA VAL A 620 25.56 3.06 9.91
C VAL A 620 26.45 3.37 8.69
N PRO A 621 26.10 4.41 7.91
CA PRO A 621 26.79 4.71 6.66
C PRO A 621 28.31 4.81 6.78
N GLY A 622 29.04 4.15 5.89
CA GLY A 622 30.51 4.28 5.79
C GLY A 622 31.31 3.60 6.90
N HIS A 623 30.72 2.70 7.69
CA HIS A 623 31.38 2.03 8.80
C HIS A 623 31.27 0.50 8.72
N ALA A 624 32.41 -0.20 8.86
CA ALA A 624 32.47 -1.66 8.75
C ALA A 624 32.21 -2.35 10.09
N GLN A 625 31.52 -3.50 10.05
CA GLN A 625 31.52 -4.45 11.17
C GLN A 625 32.83 -5.26 11.14
N PRO A 626 33.54 -5.43 12.27
CA PRO A 626 34.71 -6.28 12.32
C PRO A 626 34.32 -7.74 12.04
N ALA A 627 35.15 -8.45 11.27
CA ALA A 627 35.12 -9.91 11.26
C ALA A 627 35.45 -10.39 12.68
N ALA A 628 34.70 -11.38 13.18
CA ALA A 628 34.89 -11.94 14.51
C ALA A 628 36.36 -12.31 14.71
N SER A 629 37.09 -11.54 15.53
CA SER A 629 38.43 -11.90 15.93
C SER A 629 38.33 -13.01 16.97
N ALA A 630 38.88 -14.17 16.60
CA ALA A 630 39.14 -15.30 17.46
C ALA A 630 39.55 -14.90 18.88
N ALA A 631 39.02 -15.63 19.85
CA ALA A 631 39.50 -15.68 21.21
C ALA A 631 41.03 -15.56 21.26
N ARG A 632 41.53 -14.62 22.05
CA ARG A 632 42.94 -14.57 22.42
C ARG A 632 43.06 -14.50 23.93
N ALA A 633 43.63 -15.61 24.43
CA ALA A 633 44.31 -15.90 25.70
C ALA A 633 43.50 -15.74 26.98
#